data_AF-A0A2P5NUH2-F1
#
_entry.id   AF-A0A2P5NUH2-F1
#
_cell.length_a   1.000
_cell.length_b   1.000
_cell.length_c   1.000
_cell.angle_alpha   90.00
_cell.angle_beta   90.00
_cell.angle_gamma   90.00
#
_symmetry.space_group_name_H-M   'P 1'
#
loop_
_entity.id
_entity.type
_entity.pdbx_description
1 polymer ?
#
loop_
_entity_poly.entity_id
_entity_poly.type
_entity_poly.pdbx_seq_one_letter_code
_entity_poly.pdbx_strand_id
1 'polypeptide(L)'
;MKFTPKALSVVVLAQLVGCATVLAPSGSIDEQVDYFLNKQEYTNALALVADLQEHPNPEVSNPQQLQDKVIEQARHYEQQIITSADNAADKDDWRSALELYNEALAHFPNSEKLQQGQKQLLQRQDVSLAKLRLDLLIADGESMHKQLLISERVAATDPKDWFARHALENKIEEADKIA
;
A
#
# COMPACT_ATOMS: atom_id res chain seq x y z
N MET A 1 -22.08 -47.88 20.66
CA MET A 1 -22.08 -46.91 19.54
C MET A 1 -20.70 -46.95 18.87
N LYS A 2 -20.63 -47.29 17.58
CA LYS A 2 -19.38 -47.41 16.82
C LYS A 2 -19.20 -46.15 15.98
N PHE A 3 -18.11 -45.41 16.19
CA PHE A 3 -17.72 -44.27 15.35
C PHE A 3 -16.77 -44.77 14.25
N THR A 4 -17.14 -44.58 12.99
CA THR A 4 -16.28 -44.78 11.83
C THR A 4 -15.80 -43.42 11.31
N PRO A 5 -14.49 -43.19 11.14
CA PRO A 5 -13.98 -41.99 10.49
C PRO A 5 -14.05 -42.15 8.96
N LYS A 6 -14.82 -41.29 8.29
CA LYS A 6 -14.77 -41.17 6.83
C LYS A 6 -13.60 -40.26 6.46
N ALA A 7 -12.64 -40.86 5.77
CA ALA A 7 -11.63 -40.16 5.00
C ALA A 7 -12.29 -39.16 4.04
N LEU A 8 -11.79 -37.93 4.00
CA LEU A 8 -12.13 -36.97 2.95
C LEU A 8 -10.84 -36.48 2.29
N SER A 9 -10.80 -36.68 0.99
CA SER A 9 -9.72 -36.48 0.04
C SER A 9 -8.97 -35.15 0.17
N VAL A 10 -7.64 -35.24 0.23
CA VAL A 10 -6.71 -34.16 -0.10
C VAL A 10 -6.71 -34.02 -1.63
N VAL A 11 -7.36 -32.98 -2.14
CA VAL A 11 -7.28 -32.60 -3.56
C VAL A 11 -6.03 -31.76 -3.75
N VAL A 12 -4.96 -32.40 -4.24
CA VAL A 12 -3.73 -31.73 -4.68
C VAL A 12 -4.01 -31.08 -6.04
N LEU A 13 -4.33 -29.80 -6.04
CA LEU A 13 -4.39 -28.98 -7.25
C LEU A 13 -2.95 -28.65 -7.68
N ALA A 14 -2.37 -29.47 -8.55
CA ALA A 14 -1.15 -29.13 -9.28
C ALA A 14 -1.49 -28.06 -10.33
N GLN A 15 -1.42 -26.78 -9.94
CA GLN A 15 -1.45 -25.68 -10.89
C GLN A 15 -0.11 -25.67 -11.65
N LEU A 16 -0.16 -26.16 -12.87
CA LEU A 16 0.89 -25.97 -13.86
C LEU A 16 1.08 -24.47 -14.06
N VAL A 17 2.17 -23.94 -13.50
CA VAL A 17 2.70 -22.61 -13.80
C VAL A 17 3.16 -22.69 -15.27
N GLY A 18 2.26 -22.38 -16.18
CA GLY A 18 2.62 -22.09 -17.56
C GLY A 18 3.48 -20.85 -17.53
N CYS A 19 4.78 -21.00 -17.76
CA CYS A 19 5.64 -19.88 -18.13
C CYS A 19 5.00 -19.28 -19.39
N ALA A 20 4.29 -18.16 -19.23
CA ALA A 20 3.84 -17.37 -20.35
C ALA A 20 5.10 -16.93 -21.08
N THR A 21 5.42 -17.60 -22.19
CA THR A 21 6.43 -17.15 -23.12
C THR A 21 5.92 -15.82 -23.67
N VAL A 22 6.42 -14.74 -23.09
CA VAL A 22 6.23 -13.38 -23.59
C VAL A 22 6.79 -13.42 -25.01
N LEU A 23 5.90 -13.40 -26.00
CA LEU A 23 6.27 -13.27 -27.40
C LEU A 23 6.92 -11.89 -27.52
N ALA A 24 8.24 -11.88 -27.63
CA ALA A 24 8.98 -10.67 -27.94
C ALA A 24 8.40 -10.08 -29.25
N PRO A 25 8.18 -8.76 -29.32
CA PRO A 25 7.71 -8.12 -30.56
C PRO A 25 8.65 -8.46 -31.71
N SER A 26 8.11 -8.87 -32.86
CA SER A 26 8.91 -9.03 -34.07
C SER A 26 9.28 -7.65 -34.60
N GLY A 27 10.57 -7.32 -34.64
CA GLY A 27 11.07 -6.02 -35.07
C GLY A 27 12.56 -5.86 -34.78
N SER A 28 13.11 -4.69 -35.15
CA SER A 28 14.48 -4.34 -34.77
C SER A 28 14.59 -4.26 -33.24
N ILE A 29 15.82 -4.34 -32.73
CA ILE A 29 16.04 -4.24 -31.28
C ILE A 29 15.59 -2.89 -30.72
N ASP A 30 15.81 -1.80 -31.47
CA ASP A 30 15.33 -0.48 -31.07
C ASP A 30 13.79 -0.43 -30.97
N GLU A 31 13.09 -1.07 -31.92
CA GLU A 31 11.62 -1.18 -31.89
C GLU A 31 11.13 -2.01 -30.69
N GLN A 32 11.83 -3.08 -30.34
CA GLN A 32 11.51 -3.90 -29.16
C GLN A 32 11.73 -3.11 -27.85
N VAL A 33 12.84 -2.37 -27.75
CA VAL A 33 13.08 -1.50 -26.60
C VAL A 33 12.00 -0.43 -26.48
N ASP A 34 11.69 0.28 -27.58
CA ASP A 34 10.65 1.30 -27.57
C ASP A 34 9.27 0.70 -27.26
N TYR A 35 8.98 -0.53 -27.71
CA TYR A 35 7.77 -1.26 -27.32
C TYR A 35 7.69 -1.45 -25.79
N PHE A 36 8.74 -1.99 -25.17
CA PHE A 36 8.76 -2.22 -23.72
C PHE A 36 8.66 -0.91 -22.93
N LEU A 37 9.37 0.13 -23.36
CA LEU A 37 9.32 1.45 -22.72
C LEU A 37 7.91 2.08 -22.80
N ASN A 38 7.25 1.98 -23.95
CA ASN A 38 5.87 2.46 -24.11
C ASN A 38 4.85 1.68 -23.28
N LYS A 39 5.14 0.41 -22.97
CA LYS A 39 4.34 -0.43 -22.08
C LYS A 39 4.74 -0.33 -20.60
N GLN A 40 5.72 0.51 -20.27
CA GLN A 40 6.31 0.64 -18.93
C GLN A 40 6.90 -0.68 -18.40
N GLU A 41 7.22 -1.62 -19.29
CA GLU A 41 7.81 -2.91 -18.95
C GLU A 41 9.34 -2.77 -18.80
N TYR A 42 9.77 -1.94 -17.86
CA TYR A 42 11.18 -1.58 -17.68
C TYR A 42 12.06 -2.78 -17.32
N THR A 43 11.52 -3.81 -16.66
CA THR A 43 12.25 -5.05 -16.41
C THR A 43 12.62 -5.76 -17.71
N ASN A 44 11.72 -5.82 -18.68
CA ASN A 44 11.98 -6.44 -19.99
C ASN A 44 12.94 -5.59 -20.82
N ALA A 45 12.75 -4.27 -20.83
CA ALA A 45 13.66 -3.34 -21.52
C ALA A 45 15.09 -3.45 -20.98
N LEU A 46 15.26 -3.45 -19.65
CA LEU A 46 16.57 -3.56 -18.98
C LEU A 46 17.23 -4.92 -19.24
N ALA A 47 16.47 -6.01 -19.20
CA ALA A 47 16.98 -7.34 -19.51
C ALA A 47 17.48 -7.44 -20.96
N LEU A 48 16.71 -6.89 -21.91
CA LEU A 48 17.08 -6.87 -23.33
C LEU A 48 18.38 -6.08 -23.57
N VAL A 49 18.52 -4.89 -22.98
CA VAL A 49 19.76 -4.10 -23.16
C VAL A 49 20.95 -4.68 -22.40
N ALA A 50 20.74 -5.42 -21.31
CA ALA A 50 21.81 -6.14 -20.62
C ALA A 50 22.32 -7.31 -21.49
N ASP A 51 21.41 -8.09 -22.08
CA ASP A 51 21.76 -9.18 -23.01
C ASP A 51 22.59 -8.67 -24.19
N LEU A 52 22.25 -7.49 -24.74
CA LEU A 52 23.01 -6.87 -25.83
C LEU A 52 24.45 -6.48 -25.46
N GLN A 53 24.72 -6.20 -24.19
CA GLN A 53 26.09 -5.93 -23.74
C GLN A 53 26.93 -7.20 -23.68
N GLU A 54 26.32 -8.31 -23.26
CA GLU A 54 26.97 -9.62 -23.21
C GLU A 54 27.09 -10.24 -24.61
N HIS A 55 26.11 -9.96 -25.47
CA HIS A 55 25.95 -10.53 -26.81
C HIS A 55 25.68 -9.42 -27.84
N PRO A 56 26.74 -8.71 -28.31
CA PRO A 56 26.59 -7.60 -29.24
C PRO A 56 25.88 -8.02 -30.54
N ASN A 57 24.84 -7.27 -30.91
CA ASN A 57 24.14 -7.45 -32.18
C ASN A 57 24.62 -6.42 -33.22
N PRO A 58 25.05 -6.84 -34.43
CA PRO A 58 25.50 -5.93 -35.48
C PRO A 58 24.43 -4.93 -35.97
N GLU A 59 23.15 -5.20 -35.75
CA GLU A 59 22.06 -4.28 -36.07
C GLU A 59 22.04 -3.06 -35.14
N VAL A 60 22.60 -3.19 -33.93
CA VAL A 60 22.66 -2.10 -32.94
C VAL A 60 24.02 -1.44 -33.00
N SER A 61 24.06 -0.26 -33.63
CA SER A 61 25.32 0.47 -33.83
C SER A 61 25.94 1.01 -32.53
N ASN A 62 25.12 1.28 -31.50
CA ASN A 62 25.60 1.80 -30.22
C ASN A 62 24.80 1.23 -29.02
N PRO A 63 25.10 0.00 -28.56
CA PRO A 63 24.38 -0.64 -27.46
C PRO A 63 24.48 0.12 -26.13
N GLN A 64 25.60 0.82 -25.89
CA GLN A 64 25.78 1.60 -24.67
C GLN A 64 24.79 2.78 -24.58
N GLN A 65 24.64 3.53 -25.68
CA GLN A 65 23.70 4.64 -25.73
C GLN A 65 22.24 4.16 -25.56
N LEU A 66 21.92 2.98 -26.10
CA LEU A 66 20.60 2.37 -25.92
C LEU A 66 20.36 1.98 -24.45
N GLN A 67 21.36 1.37 -23.79
CA GLN A 67 21.28 1.09 -22.35
C GLN A 67 21.08 2.36 -21.53
N ASP A 68 21.89 3.40 -21.78
CA ASP A 68 21.80 4.67 -21.04
C ASP A 68 20.40 5.30 -21.19
N LYS A 69 19.81 5.25 -22.39
CA LYS A 69 18.43 5.69 -22.65
C LYS A 69 17.42 4.91 -21.79
N VAL A 70 17.51 3.59 -21.76
CA VAL A 70 16.59 2.73 -20.97
C VAL A 70 16.72 3.02 -19.48
N ILE A 71 17.94 3.12 -18.95
CA ILE A 71 18.20 3.41 -17.54
C ILE A 71 17.63 4.78 -17.15
N GLU A 72 17.85 5.80 -17.97
CA GLU A 72 17.36 7.14 -17.68
C GLU A 72 15.82 7.21 -17.70
N GLN A 73 15.18 6.55 -18.66
CA GLN A 73 13.72 6.49 -18.67
C GLN A 73 13.14 5.72 -17.48
N ALA A 74 13.76 4.60 -17.08
CA ALA A 74 13.36 3.87 -15.89
C ALA A 74 13.47 4.76 -14.64
N ARG A 75 14.60 5.47 -14.47
CA ARG A 75 14.81 6.40 -13.35
C ARG A 75 13.77 7.52 -13.32
N HIS A 76 13.46 8.11 -14.48
CA HIS A 76 12.44 9.16 -14.59
C HIS A 76 11.06 8.63 -14.17
N TYR A 77 10.68 7.44 -14.66
CA TYR A 77 9.43 6.80 -14.28
C TYR A 77 9.35 6.57 -12.76
N GLU A 78 10.37 5.96 -12.16
CA GLU A 78 10.41 5.75 -10.70
C GLU A 78 10.24 7.06 -9.94
N GLN A 79 10.95 8.11 -10.35
CA GLN A 79 10.87 9.42 -9.71
C GLN A 79 9.48 10.05 -9.85
N GLN A 80 8.84 9.90 -11.01
CA GLN A 80 7.49 10.40 -11.25
C GLN A 80 6.49 9.71 -10.33
N ILE A 81 6.57 8.38 -10.18
CA ILE A 81 5.68 7.61 -9.29
C ILE A 81 5.88 8.04 -7.84
N ILE A 82 7.13 8.11 -7.36
CA ILE A 82 7.45 8.52 -5.99
C ILE A 82 6.91 9.92 -5.71
N THR A 83 7.22 10.90 -6.55
CA THR A 83 6.74 12.28 -6.38
C THR A 83 5.21 12.36 -6.42
N SER A 84 4.56 11.61 -7.29
CA SER A 84 3.09 11.62 -7.40
C SER A 84 2.43 10.98 -6.18
N ALA A 85 2.99 9.87 -5.68
CA ALA A 85 2.50 9.19 -4.49
C ALA A 85 2.72 10.06 -3.23
N ASP A 86 3.87 10.71 -3.10
CA ASP A 86 4.14 11.65 -2.01
C ASP A 86 3.15 12.82 -2.04
N ASN A 87 2.90 13.41 -3.21
CA ASN A 87 1.91 14.48 -3.35
C ASN A 87 0.48 14.05 -3.01
N ALA A 88 0.11 12.79 -3.27
CA ALA A 88 -1.20 12.25 -2.89
C ALA A 88 -1.27 12.02 -1.37
N ALA A 89 -0.23 11.45 -0.77
CA ALA A 89 -0.12 11.23 0.66
C ALA A 89 -0.15 12.53 1.46
N ASP A 90 0.54 13.58 0.99
CA ASP A 90 0.56 14.91 1.61
C ASP A 90 -0.81 15.60 1.59
N LYS A 91 -1.74 15.12 0.76
CA LYS A 91 -3.15 15.55 0.71
C LYS A 91 -4.09 14.60 1.44
N ASP A 92 -3.55 13.70 2.26
CA ASP A 92 -4.27 12.61 2.95
C ASP A 92 -4.98 11.62 2.01
N ASP A 93 -4.65 11.61 0.72
CA ASP A 93 -5.16 10.63 -0.24
C ASP A 93 -4.27 9.38 -0.28
N TRP A 94 -4.24 8.67 0.85
CA TRP A 94 -3.44 7.46 1.06
C TRP A 94 -3.78 6.35 0.07
N ARG A 95 -5.04 6.28 -0.37
CA ARG A 95 -5.49 5.27 -1.32
C ARG A 95 -4.84 5.49 -2.69
N SER A 96 -4.94 6.69 -3.24
CA SER A 96 -4.31 7.01 -4.53
C SER A 96 -2.80 6.87 -4.47
N ALA A 97 -2.17 7.25 -3.35
CA ALA A 97 -0.73 7.07 -3.13
C ALA A 97 -0.29 5.59 -3.21
N LEU A 98 -1.05 4.68 -2.58
CA LEU A 98 -0.76 3.25 -2.61
C LEU A 98 -1.08 2.61 -3.96
N GLU A 99 -2.16 3.03 -4.62
CA GLU A 99 -2.53 2.57 -5.96
C GLU A 99 -1.41 2.87 -6.98
N LEU A 100 -0.80 4.07 -6.91
CA LEU A 100 0.35 4.44 -7.76
C LEU A 100 1.53 3.48 -7.62
N TYR A 101 1.91 3.10 -6.39
CA TYR A 101 2.97 2.12 -6.17
C TYR A 101 2.58 0.72 -6.64
N ASN A 102 1.34 0.30 -6.37
CA ASN A 102 0.86 -1.03 -6.75
C ASN A 102 0.84 -1.21 -8.28
N GLU A 103 0.36 -0.20 -9.01
CA GLU A 103 0.37 -0.19 -10.47
C GLU A 103 1.81 -0.18 -10.99
N ALA A 104 2.67 0.70 -10.47
CA ALA A 104 4.04 0.79 -10.93
C ALA A 104 4.84 -0.49 -10.69
N LEU A 105 4.68 -1.13 -9.52
CA LEU A 105 5.34 -2.40 -9.19
C LEU A 105 4.77 -3.59 -9.97
N ALA A 106 3.53 -3.50 -10.49
CA ALA A 106 3.01 -4.53 -11.39
C ALA A 106 3.76 -4.56 -12.73
N HIS A 107 4.21 -3.39 -13.22
CA HIS A 107 4.95 -3.24 -14.47
C HIS A 107 6.47 -3.25 -14.30
N PHE A 108 6.95 -2.84 -13.13
CA PHE A 108 8.37 -2.78 -12.78
C PHE A 108 8.66 -3.42 -11.40
N PRO A 109 8.43 -4.74 -11.25
CA PRO A 109 8.48 -5.42 -9.96
C PRO A 109 9.86 -5.42 -9.29
N ASN A 110 10.93 -5.33 -10.09
CA ASN A 110 12.31 -5.40 -9.62
C ASN A 110 12.92 -4.03 -9.28
N SER A 111 12.14 -2.94 -9.32
CA SER A 111 12.63 -1.63 -8.90
C SER A 111 12.78 -1.56 -7.38
N GLU A 112 14.03 -1.67 -6.90
CA GLU A 112 14.35 -1.49 -5.48
C GLU A 112 13.89 -0.11 -4.97
N LYS A 113 14.01 0.93 -5.81
CA LYS A 113 13.61 2.29 -5.48
C LYS A 113 12.11 2.41 -5.23
N LEU A 114 11.27 1.80 -6.09
CA LEU A 114 9.82 1.78 -5.90
C LEU A 114 9.41 0.93 -4.70
N GLN A 115 10.04 -0.23 -4.49
CA GLN A 115 9.78 -1.07 -3.31
C GLN A 115 10.10 -0.33 -2.00
N GLN A 116 11.26 0.35 -1.96
CA GLN A 116 11.64 1.17 -0.81
C GLN A 116 10.68 2.35 -0.61
N GLY A 117 10.29 3.02 -1.69
CA GLY A 117 9.31 4.10 -1.65
C GLY A 117 7.96 3.66 -1.07
N GLN A 118 7.43 2.51 -1.51
CA GLN A 118 6.19 1.94 -0.98
C GLN A 118 6.32 1.63 0.52
N LYS A 119 7.44 1.04 0.95
CA LYS A 119 7.69 0.76 2.37
C LYS A 119 7.70 2.04 3.20
N GLN A 120 8.36 3.10 2.71
CA GLN A 120 8.39 4.41 3.38
C GLN A 120 6.99 5.03 3.45
N LEU A 121 6.20 4.92 2.37
CA LEU A 121 4.81 5.40 2.35
C LEU A 121 3.96 4.69 3.41
N LEU A 122 4.05 3.37 3.53
CA LEU A 122 3.33 2.60 4.55
C LEU A 122 3.73 3.01 5.98
N GLN A 123 5.02 3.24 6.23
CA GLN A 123 5.48 3.75 7.52
C GLN A 123 4.90 5.13 7.86
N ARG A 124 4.82 6.03 6.87
CA ARG A 124 4.20 7.35 7.03
C ARG A 124 2.69 7.23 7.30
N GLN A 125 2.02 6.30 6.62
CA GLN A 125 0.60 6.02 6.83
C GLN A 125 0.35 5.54 8.26
N ASP A 126 1.17 4.62 8.78
CA ASP A 126 1.04 4.13 10.16
C ASP A 126 1.17 5.26 11.19
N VAL A 127 2.11 6.18 10.98
CA VAL A 127 2.27 7.37 11.83
C VAL A 127 1.04 8.28 11.75
N SER A 128 0.49 8.50 10.55
CA SER A 128 -0.73 9.30 10.37
C SER A 128 -1.93 8.65 11.07
N LEU A 129 -2.11 7.34 10.92
CA LEU A 129 -3.17 6.58 11.60
C LEU A 129 -3.01 6.63 13.13
N ALA A 130 -1.78 6.54 13.65
CA ALA A 130 -1.53 6.66 15.07
C ALA A 130 -1.94 8.05 15.61
N LYS A 131 -1.65 9.11 14.86
CA LYS A 131 -2.09 10.47 15.21
C LYS A 131 -3.61 10.60 15.21
N LEU A 132 -4.29 10.13 14.18
CA LEU A 132 -5.76 10.16 14.10
C LEU A 132 -6.41 9.37 15.24
N ARG A 133 -5.82 8.24 15.65
CA ARG A 133 -6.28 7.47 16.81
C ARG A 133 -6.10 8.24 18.12
N LEU A 134 -4.99 8.95 18.28
CA LEU A 134 -4.78 9.81 19.43
C LEU A 134 -5.80 10.96 19.46
N ASP A 135 -6.04 11.62 18.34
CA ASP A 135 -7.03 12.69 18.22
C ASP A 135 -8.44 12.20 18.57
N LEU A 136 -8.79 10.98 18.16
CA LEU A 136 -10.05 10.34 18.54
C LEU A 136 -10.16 10.11 20.05
N LEU A 137 -9.11 9.58 20.69
CA LEU A 137 -9.09 9.38 22.14
C LEU A 137 -9.24 10.69 22.92
N ILE A 138 -8.62 11.76 22.44
CA ILE A 138 -8.77 13.10 23.04
C ILE A 138 -10.23 13.57 22.92
N ALA A 139 -10.82 13.45 21.72
CA ALA A 139 -12.20 13.84 21.49
C ALA A 139 -13.19 13.03 22.36
N ASP A 140 -12.95 11.73 22.51
CA ASP A 140 -13.74 10.86 23.38
C ASP A 140 -13.63 11.28 24.85
N GLY A 141 -12.42 11.58 25.33
CA GLY A 141 -12.20 12.11 26.68
C GLY A 141 -12.92 13.43 26.94
N GLU A 142 -12.86 14.37 25.98
CA GLU A 142 -13.59 15.65 26.08
C GLU A 142 -15.11 15.46 26.11
N SER A 143 -15.62 14.54 25.27
CA SER A 143 -17.04 14.19 25.23
C SER A 143 -17.48 13.62 26.57
N MET A 144 -16.72 12.67 27.11
CA MET A 144 -17.01 12.03 28.40
C MET A 144 -16.99 13.03 29.56
N HIS A 145 -16.01 13.94 29.58
CA HIS A 145 -15.97 15.02 30.58
C HIS A 145 -17.22 15.90 30.53
N LYS A 146 -17.65 16.32 29.34
CA LYS A 146 -18.89 17.12 29.18
C LYS A 146 -20.12 16.33 29.64
N GLN A 147 -20.19 15.04 29.34
CA GLN A 147 -21.29 14.18 29.76
C GLN A 147 -21.34 14.02 31.28
N LEU A 148 -20.20 13.90 31.96
CA LEU A 148 -20.10 13.87 33.42
C LEU A 148 -20.66 15.16 34.02
N LEU A 149 -20.18 16.33 33.58
CA LEU A 149 -20.66 17.63 34.08
C LEU A 149 -22.17 17.82 33.93
N ILE A 150 -22.74 17.39 32.79
CA ILE A 150 -24.18 17.45 32.57
C ILE A 150 -24.91 16.49 33.52
N SER A 151 -24.40 15.26 33.69
CA SER A 151 -25.02 14.24 34.54
C SER A 151 -24.98 14.63 36.02
N GLU A 152 -23.88 15.24 36.48
CA GLU A 152 -23.75 15.84 37.81
C GLU A 152 -24.81 16.91 38.03
N ARG A 153 -25.02 17.81 37.06
CA ARG A 153 -26.03 18.86 37.14
C ARG A 153 -27.45 18.29 37.18
N VAL A 154 -27.74 17.24 36.39
CA VAL A 154 -29.05 16.59 36.38
C VAL A 154 -29.33 15.93 37.75
N ALA A 155 -28.38 15.12 38.25
CA ALA A 155 -28.50 14.48 39.56
C ALA A 155 -28.60 15.48 40.72
N ALA A 156 -27.95 16.64 40.63
CA ALA A 156 -28.05 17.70 41.62
C ALA A 156 -29.40 18.45 41.56
N THR A 157 -30.06 18.49 40.39
CA THR A 157 -31.34 19.20 40.21
C THR A 157 -32.51 18.46 40.86
N ASP A 158 -32.55 17.14 40.75
CA ASP A 158 -33.49 16.28 41.49
C ASP A 158 -32.75 15.14 42.21
N PRO A 159 -32.31 15.36 43.47
CA PRO A 159 -31.58 14.35 44.23
C PRO A 159 -32.37 13.07 44.54
N LYS A 160 -33.71 13.10 44.40
CA LYS A 160 -34.56 11.93 44.63
C LYS A 160 -34.69 11.07 43.37
N ASP A 161 -34.35 11.61 42.21
CA ASP A 161 -34.30 10.85 40.97
C ASP A 161 -33.16 9.82 41.04
N TRP A 162 -33.53 8.58 41.33
CA TRP A 162 -32.60 7.46 41.37
C TRP A 162 -32.00 7.17 39.99
N PHE A 163 -32.74 7.35 38.88
CA PHE A 163 -32.22 7.10 37.54
C PHE A 163 -31.08 8.06 37.22
N ALA A 164 -31.24 9.34 37.55
CA ALA A 164 -30.20 10.36 37.34
C ALA A 164 -28.91 10.05 38.12
N ARG A 165 -29.03 9.64 39.39
CA ARG A 165 -27.88 9.25 40.22
C ARG A 165 -27.17 8.01 39.69
N HIS A 166 -27.94 6.98 39.33
CA HIS A 166 -27.38 5.76 38.79
C HIS A 166 -26.70 5.98 37.42
N ALA A 167 -27.27 6.83 36.57
CA ALA A 167 -26.66 7.23 35.30
C ALA A 167 -25.32 7.98 35.50
N LEU A 168 -25.22 8.84 36.52
CA LEU A 168 -23.97 9.49 36.90
C LEU A 168 -22.92 8.48 37.39
N GLU A 169 -23.29 7.57 38.30
CA GLU A 169 -22.38 6.52 38.80
C GLU A 169 -21.81 5.68 37.66
N ASN A 170 -22.65 5.23 36.72
CA ASN A 170 -22.21 4.46 35.57
C ASN A 170 -21.23 5.24 34.69
N LYS A 171 -21.44 6.55 34.49
CA LYS A 171 -20.52 7.40 33.72
C LYS A 171 -19.19 7.63 34.43
N ILE A 172 -19.20 7.74 35.76
CA ILE A 172 -17.96 7.83 36.55
C ILE A 172 -17.17 6.52 36.38
N GLU A 173 -17.83 5.37 36.50
CA GLU A 173 -17.18 4.07 36.33
C GLU A 173 -16.63 3.87 34.91
N GLU A 174 -17.34 4.35 33.88
CA GLU A 174 -16.87 4.34 32.50
C GLU A 174 -15.65 5.23 32.31
N ALA A 175 -15.63 6.41 32.94
CA ALA A 175 -14.50 7.32 32.89
C ALA A 175 -13.24 6.78 33.57
N ASP A 176 -13.41 6.12 34.72
CA ASP A 176 -12.32 5.49 35.47
C ASP A 176 -11.67 4.32 34.71
N LYS A 177 -12.35 3.72 33.73
CA LYS A 177 -11.79 2.63 32.89
C LYS A 177 -10.85 3.13 31.80
N ILE A 178 -10.89 4.43 31.49
CA ILE A 178 -10.13 5.04 30.37
C ILE A 178 -8.92 5.83 30.91
N ALA A 179 -8.94 6.23 32.19
CA ALA A 179 -7.86 6.94 32.89
C ALA A 179 -6.75 5.99 33.39
#